data_AF-A2A208-F1
#
_entry.id   AF-A2A208-F1
#
_cell.length_a   1.000
_cell.length_b   1.000
_cell.length_c   1.000
_cell.angle_alpha   90.00
_cell.angle_beta   90.00
_cell.angle_gamma   90.00
#
_symmetry.space_group_name_H-M   'P 1'
#
loop_
_entity.id
_entity.type
_entity.pdbx_description
1 polymer ?
#
loop_
_entity_poly.entity_id
_entity_poly.type
_entity_poly.pdbx_seq_one_letter_code
_entity_poly.pdbx_strand_id
1 'polypeptide(L)'
;MKAIKIYLDDEYYELLKSLAEQKELSISALARELILKELGVKKDKENKAIEVLNKRLNELEKEVREMSKTMKKLISNFNKLVSGYKRTKECLEKLHSFQWRLYCEQ
;
A
#
# COMPACT_ATOMS: atom_id res chain seq x y z
N MET A 1 5.27 39.06 -12.23
CA MET A 1 6.37 38.16 -11.82
C MET A 1 7.44 38.96 -11.11
N LYS A 2 7.99 38.49 -9.97
CA LYS A 2 9.18 39.09 -9.36
C LYS A 2 10.42 38.45 -9.98
N ALA A 3 11.32 39.25 -10.53
CA ALA A 3 12.61 38.79 -11.06
C ALA A 3 13.69 38.99 -9.99
N ILE A 4 14.57 38.01 -9.84
CA ILE A 4 15.76 38.09 -8.98
C ILE A 4 16.98 38.11 -9.89
N LYS A 5 17.84 39.11 -9.72
CA LYS A 5 19.14 39.17 -10.40
C LYS A 5 20.19 38.57 -9.47
N ILE A 6 20.93 37.59 -9.98
CA ILE A 6 22.04 36.95 -9.29
C ILE A 6 23.29 37.32 -10.08
N TYR A 7 24.31 37.82 -9.39
CA TYR A 7 25.59 38.15 -9.98
C TYR A 7 26.57 37.03 -9.65
N LEU A 8 27.11 36.41 -10.70
CA LEU A 8 28.15 35.39 -10.64
C LEU A 8 29.34 35.93 -11.43
N ASP A 9 30.55 35.54 -11.06
CA ASP A 9 31.68 35.69 -11.96
C ASP A 9 31.60 34.67 -13.11
N ASP A 10 32.47 34.84 -14.11
CA ASP A 10 32.48 34.02 -15.32
C ASP A 10 32.74 32.53 -15.01
N GLU A 11 33.57 32.25 -14.00
CA GLU A 11 33.94 30.88 -13.61
C GLU A 11 32.74 30.14 -13.00
N TYR A 12 32.03 30.75 -12.04
CA TYR A 12 30.83 30.17 -11.46
C TYR A 12 29.65 30.11 -12.44
N TYR A 13 29.57 31.05 -13.39
CA TYR A 13 28.54 31.02 -14.43
C TYR A 13 28.72 29.81 -15.36
N GLU A 14 29.94 29.57 -15.86
CA GLU A 14 30.22 28.43 -16.73
C GLU A 14 30.08 27.09 -15.98
N LEU A 15 30.42 27.05 -14.70
CA LEU A 15 30.15 25.88 -13.84
C LEU A 15 28.65 25.59 -13.73
N LEU A 16 27.84 26.61 -13.43
CA LEU A 16 26.39 26.48 -13.32
C LEU A 16 25.76 26.02 -14.64
N LYS A 17 26.23 26.57 -15.76
CA LYS A 17 25.80 26.21 -17.10
C LYS A 17 26.12 24.75 -17.43
N SER A 18 27.36 24.32 -17.18
CA SER A 18 27.78 22.93 -17.36
C SER A 18 26.94 21.95 -16.54
N LEU A 19 26.65 22.30 -15.27
CA LEU A 19 25.80 21.50 -14.41
C LEU A 19 24.34 21.48 -14.86
N ALA A 20 23.84 22.56 -15.45
CA ALA A 20 22.49 22.63 -16.00
C ALA A 20 22.34 21.72 -17.22
N GLU A 21 23.33 21.73 -18.10
CA GLU A 21 23.41 20.85 -19.27
C GLU A 21 23.47 19.37 -18.88
N GLN A 22 24.30 18.99 -17.91
CA GLN A 22 24.38 17.62 -17.40
C GLN A 22 23.06 17.09 -16.82
N LYS A 23 22.21 17.99 -16.30
CA LYS A 23 20.92 17.64 -15.69
C LYS A 23 19.73 17.84 -16.63
N GLU A 24 19.96 18.23 -17.88
CA GLU A 24 18.91 18.58 -18.84
C GLU A 24 17.94 19.66 -18.32
N LEU A 25 18.47 20.63 -17.56
CA LEU A 25 17.71 21.73 -16.98
C LEU A 25 18.13 23.06 -17.60
N SER A 26 17.23 24.04 -17.58
CA SER A 26 17.65 25.42 -17.85
C SER A 26 18.50 25.96 -16.70
N ILE A 27 19.42 26.88 -17.00
CA ILE A 27 20.27 27.55 -16.00
C ILE A 27 19.42 28.17 -14.88
N SER A 28 18.29 28.79 -15.23
CA SER A 28 17.36 29.38 -14.27
C SER A 28 16.63 28.35 -13.40
N ALA A 29 16.31 27.17 -13.95
CA ALA A 29 15.72 26.08 -13.19
C ALA A 29 16.72 25.51 -12.17
N LEU A 30 17.97 25.28 -12.59
CA LEU A 30 19.02 24.79 -11.71
C LEU A 30 19.36 25.80 -10.60
N ALA A 31 19.53 27.09 -10.95
CA ALA A 31 19.78 28.15 -9.97
C ALA A 31 18.66 28.21 -8.92
N ARG A 32 17.41 28.12 -9.35
CA ARG A 32 16.25 28.09 -8.45
C ARG A 32 16.26 26.84 -7.56
N GLU A 33 16.62 25.68 -8.08
CA GLU A 33 16.73 24.44 -7.31
C GLU A 33 17.79 24.55 -6.21
N LEU A 34 18.98 25.06 -6.55
CA LEU A 34 20.08 25.25 -5.61
C LEU A 34 19.71 26.24 -4.49
N ILE A 35 19.11 27.37 -4.85
CA ILE A 35 18.65 28.37 -3.87
C ILE A 35 17.59 27.77 -2.94
N LEU A 36 16.61 27.04 -3.49
CA LEU A 36 15.57 26.40 -2.68
C LEU A 36 16.11 25.27 -1.79
N LYS A 37 17.17 24.59 -2.23
CA LYS A 37 17.88 23.56 -1.48
C LYS A 37 18.61 24.17 -0.29
N GLU A 38 19.31 25.29 -0.50
CA GLU A 38 20.06 26.00 0.54
C GLU A 38 19.12 26.66 1.56
N LEU A 39 17.99 27.20 1.10
CA LEU A 39 16.95 27.75 1.97
C LEU A 39 16.14 26.67 2.72
N GLY A 40 16.40 25.38 2.50
CA GLY A 40 15.71 24.26 3.15
C GLY A 40 14.24 24.06 2.75
N VAL A 41 13.67 24.95 1.93
CA VAL A 41 12.22 25.06 1.67
C VAL A 41 11.62 23.82 0.98
N LYS A 42 12.39 23.13 0.13
CA LYS A 42 11.91 21.92 -0.56
C LYS A 42 11.91 20.67 0.34
N LYS A 43 12.97 20.47 1.13
CA LYS A 43 13.11 19.28 1.99
C LYS A 43 12.02 19.22 3.05
N ASP A 44 11.63 20.34 3.66
CA ASP A 44 10.63 20.33 4.74
C ASP A 44 9.23 19.91 4.27
N LYS A 45 8.84 20.25 3.04
CA LYS A 45 7.54 19.86 2.48
C LYS A 45 7.53 18.39 2.06
N GLU A 46 8.59 17.94 1.39
CA GLU A 46 8.74 16.55 0.95
C GLU A 46 8.85 15.61 2.16
N ASN A 47 9.63 15.97 3.19
CA ASN A 47 9.77 15.18 4.41
C ASN A 47 8.45 15.06 5.17
N LYS A 48 7.69 16.14 5.31
CA LYS A 48 6.35 16.09 5.94
C LYS A 48 5.39 15.21 5.14
N ALA A 49 5.43 15.28 3.81
CA ALA A 49 4.62 14.41 2.97
C ALA A 49 5.02 12.94 3.15
N ILE A 50 6.32 12.63 3.21
CA ILE A 50 6.84 11.28 3.47
C ILE A 50 6.41 10.77 4.85
N GLU A 51 6.48 11.59 5.90
CA GLU A 51 6.01 11.19 7.24
C GLU A 51 4.51 10.86 7.26
N VAL A 52 3.68 11.66 6.59
CA VAL A 52 2.24 11.42 6.48
C VAL A 52 1.97 10.11 5.71
N LEU A 53 2.69 9.88 4.60
CA LEU A 53 2.57 8.66 3.82
C LEU A 53 3.02 7.43 4.61
N ASN A 54 4.11 7.51 5.36
CA ASN A 54 4.59 6.42 6.22
C ASN A 54 3.60 6.11 7.35
N LYS A 55 3.01 7.13 7.97
CA LYS A 55 1.95 6.92 8.96
C LYS A 55 0.75 6.21 8.35
N ARG A 56 0.33 6.63 7.14
CA ARG A 56 -0.79 6.01 6.43
C ARG A 56 -0.49 4.57 6.03
N LEU A 57 0.74 4.30 5.61
CA LEU A 57 1.20 2.94 5.28
C LEU A 57 1.11 2.03 6.51
N ASN A 58 1.59 2.48 7.66
CA ASN A 58 1.52 1.73 8.92
C ASN A 58 0.08 1.43 9.35
N GLU A 59 -0.84 2.39 9.19
CA GLU A 59 -2.28 2.20 9.44
C GLU A 59 -2.84 1.10 8.53
N LEU A 60 -2.57 1.19 7.21
CA LEU A 60 -3.03 0.20 6.23
C LEU A 60 -2.46 -1.19 6.51
N GLU A 61 -1.18 -1.31 6.87
CA GLU A 61 -0.58 -2.59 7.23
C GLU A 61 -1.25 -3.22 8.47
N LYS A 62 -1.70 -2.39 9.41
CA LYS A 62 -2.44 -2.87 10.59
C LYS A 62 -3.82 -3.39 10.20
N GLU A 63 -4.55 -2.64 9.39
CA GLU A 63 -5.86 -3.05 8.86
C GLU A 63 -5.77 -4.36 8.07
N VAL A 64 -4.78 -4.51 7.19
CA VAL A 64 -4.56 -5.74 6.41
C VAL A 64 -4.28 -6.94 7.32
N ARG A 65 -3.52 -6.75 8.40
CA ARG A 65 -3.26 -7.80 9.40
C ARG A 65 -4.52 -8.21 10.14
N GLU A 66 -5.37 -7.26 10.51
CA GLU A 66 -6.65 -7.52 11.20
C GLU A 66 -7.66 -8.22 10.28
N MET A 67 -7.76 -7.79 9.02
CA MET A 67 -8.55 -8.46 7.98
C MET A 67 -8.09 -9.91 7.79
N SER A 68 -6.78 -10.13 7.72
CA SER A 68 -6.20 -11.48 7.56
C SER A 68 -6.56 -12.42 8.72
N LYS A 69 -6.55 -11.91 9.97
CA LYS A 69 -6.98 -12.69 11.15
C LYS A 69 -8.46 -13.04 11.07
N THR A 70 -9.29 -12.06 10.68
CA THR A 70 -10.73 -12.25 10.52
C THR A 70 -11.05 -13.29 9.45
N MET A 71 -10.36 -13.23 8.31
CA MET A 71 -10.52 -14.18 7.21
C MET A 71 -10.17 -15.61 7.62
N LYS A 72 -9.07 -15.80 8.34
CA LYS A 72 -8.67 -17.12 8.88
C LYS A 72 -9.75 -17.69 9.81
N LYS A 73 -10.32 -16.86 10.68
CA LYS A 73 -11.42 -17.27 11.58
C LYS A 73 -12.67 -17.66 10.80
N LEU A 74 -13.03 -16.89 9.77
CA LEU A 74 -14.16 -17.17 8.89
C LEU A 74 -14.00 -18.53 8.19
N ILE A 75 -12.83 -18.78 7.59
CA ILE A 75 -12.50 -20.05 6.92
C ILE A 75 -12.61 -21.22 7.91
N SER A 76 -12.09 -21.07 9.13
CA SER A 76 -12.19 -22.10 10.16
C SER A 76 -13.64 -22.41 10.52
N ASN A 77 -14.47 -21.39 10.72
CA ASN A 77 -15.89 -21.56 11.01
C ASN A 77 -16.64 -22.21 9.85
N PHE A 78 -16.35 -21.80 8.62
CA PHE A 78 -16.94 -22.40 7.42
C PHE A 78 -16.61 -23.89 7.31
N ASN A 79 -15.35 -24.28 7.53
CA ASN A 79 -14.94 -25.69 7.51
C ASN A 79 -15.64 -26.52 8.59
N LYS A 80 -15.85 -25.95 9.79
CA LYS A 80 -16.64 -26.61 10.84
C LYS A 80 -18.09 -26.81 10.41
N LEU A 81 -18.70 -25.79 9.81
CA LEU A 81 -20.07 -25.88 9.31
C LEU A 81 -20.21 -26.96 8.22
N VAL A 82 -19.29 -26.97 7.25
CA VAL A 82 -19.27 -27.97 6.16
C VAL A 82 -19.11 -29.39 6.71
N SER A 83 -18.23 -29.60 7.69
CA SER A 83 -18.06 -30.92 8.31
C SER A 83 -19.30 -31.35 9.11
N GLY A 84 -19.95 -30.42 9.80
CA GLY A 84 -21.24 -30.66 10.45
C GLY A 84 -22.31 -31.09 9.45
N TYR A 85 -22.47 -30.34 8.35
CA TYR A 85 -23.42 -30.66 7.29
C TYR A 85 -23.18 -32.04 6.67
N LYS A 86 -21.92 -32.40 6.37
CA LYS A 86 -21.58 -33.73 5.84
C LYS A 86 -22.01 -34.85 6.78
N ARG A 87 -21.73 -34.72 8.09
CA ARG A 87 -22.16 -35.71 9.10
C ARG A 87 -23.67 -35.84 9.17
N THR A 88 -24.39 -34.71 9.19
CA THR A 88 -25.86 -34.74 9.22
C THR A 88 -26.43 -35.42 7.97
N LYS A 89 -25.87 -35.12 6.79
CA LYS A 89 -26.26 -35.77 5.53
C LYS A 89 -26.06 -37.29 5.60
N GLU A 90 -24.88 -37.75 6.03
CA GLU A 90 -24.58 -39.18 6.18
C GLU A 90 -25.53 -39.87 7.18
N CYS A 91 -25.86 -39.22 8.30
CA CYS A 91 -26.83 -39.74 9.26
C CYS A 91 -28.23 -39.88 8.64
N LEU A 92 -28.68 -38.89 7.88
CA LEU A 92 -29.98 -38.93 7.20
C LEU A 92 -30.03 -40.03 6.13
N GLU A 93 -28.96 -40.19 5.34
CA GLU A 93 -28.85 -41.27 4.36
C GLU A 93 -28.92 -42.65 5.02
N LYS A 94 -28.23 -42.84 6.15
CA LYS A 94 -28.30 -44.09 6.93
C LYS A 94 -29.70 -44.34 7.50
N LEU A 95 -30.33 -43.33 8.09
CA LEU A 95 -31.71 -43.41 8.60
C LEU A 95 -32.68 -43.82 7.50
N HIS A 96 -32.61 -43.18 6.34
CA HIS A 96 -33.42 -43.51 5.18
C HIS A 96 -33.21 -44.97 4.73
N SER A 97 -31.95 -45.42 4.67
CA SER A 97 -31.63 -46.81 4.32
C SER A 97 -32.17 -47.85 5.32
N PHE A 98 -32.29 -47.47 6.59
CA PHE A 98 -32.83 -48.31 7.64
C PHE A 98 -34.35 -48.37 7.56
N GLN A 99 -35.01 -47.22 7.38
CA GLN A 99 -36.45 -47.16 7.14
C GLN A 99 -36.87 -47.99 5.92
N TRP A 100 -36.11 -47.91 4.82
CA TRP A 100 -36.38 -48.72 3.63
C TRP A 100 -36.29 -50.22 3.91
N ARG A 101 -35.28 -50.67 4.66
CA ARG A 101 -35.14 -52.08 5.05
C ARG A 101 -36.33 -52.57 5.89
N LEU A 102 -36.76 -51.79 6.88
CA LEU A 102 -37.95 -52.13 7.68
C LEU A 102 -39.22 -52.23 6.85
N TYR A 103 -39.36 -51.42 5.80
CA TYR A 103 -40.52 -51.45 4.91
C TYR A 103 -40.51 -52.67 3.97
N CYS A 104 -39.33 -53.14 3.55
CA CYS A 104 -39.21 -54.31 2.66
C CYS A 104 -39.28 -55.67 3.36
N GLU A 105 -39.12 -55.71 4.69
CA GLU A 105 -39.21 -56.92 5.51
C GLU A 105 -40.63 -57.16 6.11
N GLN A 106 -41.60 -56.30 5.78
CA GLN A 106 -43.04 -56.48 6.05
C GLN A 106 -43.74 -57.09 4.84
#